data_AF-A0A8S3YD71-F1
#
_entry.id   AF-A0A8S3YD71-F1
#
_cell.length_a   1.000
_cell.length_b   1.000
_cell.length_c   1.000
_cell.angle_alpha   90.00
_cell.angle_beta   90.00
_cell.angle_gamma   90.00
#
_symmetry.space_group_name_H-M   'P 1'
#
loop_
_entity.id
_entity.type
_entity.pdbx_description
1 polymer ?
#
loop_
_entity_poly.entity_id
_entity_poly.type
_entity_poly.pdbx_seq_one_letter_code
_entity_poly.pdbx_strand_id
1 'polypeptide(L)'
;MNGWVGDNGYSCGMIDGCSIDGANFTGTVDDFLRYYRVPMHMFTHAALFMKYSQAFQALTIFMHELLAMKNVWFVTPSQVIAWMRDARTNSEMIAAGWSC
;
A
#
# COMPACT_ATOMS: atom_id res chain seq x y z
N MET A 1 -9.59 2.46 -11.82
CA MET A 1 -9.80 2.04 -10.42
C MET A 1 -8.43 2.11 -9.75
N ASN A 2 -8.29 2.68 -8.55
CA ASN A 2 -6.98 2.77 -7.87
C ASN A 2 -6.48 1.34 -7.69
N GLY A 3 -5.40 0.97 -8.35
CA GLY A 3 -5.00 -0.42 -8.46
C GLY A 3 -3.53 -0.52 -8.76
N TRP A 4 -2.96 -1.68 -8.44
CA TRP A 4 -1.58 -1.98 -8.75
C TRP A 4 -1.43 -2.12 -10.26
N VAL A 5 -0.21 -1.92 -10.76
CA VAL A 5 0.15 -2.13 -12.16
C VAL A 5 1.26 -3.17 -12.17
N GLY A 6 1.04 -4.29 -12.87
CA GLY A 6 2.06 -5.32 -13.04
C GLY A 6 3.11 -4.93 -14.09
N ASP A 7 4.16 -5.73 -14.21
CA ASP A 7 5.28 -5.48 -15.14
C ASP A 7 4.84 -5.48 -16.62
N ASN A 8 3.71 -6.13 -16.91
CA ASN A 8 3.08 -6.15 -18.21
C ASN A 8 2.23 -4.89 -18.52
N GLY A 9 2.21 -3.90 -17.62
CA GLY A 9 1.48 -2.65 -17.76
C GLY A 9 -0.03 -2.74 -17.49
N TYR A 10 -0.53 -3.91 -17.11
CA TYR A 10 -1.96 -4.11 -16.80
C TYR A 10 -2.27 -3.89 -15.33
N SER A 11 -3.48 -3.39 -15.07
CA SER A 11 -3.95 -3.16 -13.70
C SER A 11 -4.38 -4.47 -13.02
N CYS A 12 -4.10 -4.56 -11.73
CA CYS A 12 -4.43 -5.68 -10.87
C CYS A 12 -5.08 -5.19 -9.57
N GLY A 13 -6.11 -5.91 -9.12
CA GLY A 13 -6.83 -5.61 -7.87
C GLY A 13 -6.14 -6.15 -6.62
N MET A 14 -5.23 -7.11 -6.76
CA MET A 14 -4.43 -7.69 -5.69
C MET A 14 -2.97 -7.74 -6.14
N ILE A 15 -2.03 -7.57 -5.22
CA ILE A 15 -0.59 -7.56 -5.49
C ILE A 15 -0.16 -8.91 -6.09
N ASP A 16 -0.64 -10.01 -5.53
CA ASP A 16 -0.38 -11.37 -6.01
C ASP A 16 -1.18 -11.77 -7.27
N GLY A 17 -2.12 -10.92 -7.69
CA GLY A 17 -2.80 -11.02 -8.98
C GLY A 17 -2.11 -10.26 -10.10
N CYS A 18 -1.07 -9.47 -9.80
CA CYS A 18 -0.28 -8.78 -10.81
C CYS A 18 0.61 -9.75 -11.58
N SER A 19 0.95 -9.40 -12.82
CA SER A 19 2.07 -10.05 -13.49
C SER A 19 3.35 -9.56 -12.83
N ILE A 20 4.01 -10.46 -12.08
CA ILE A 20 5.25 -10.21 -11.36
C ILE A 20 6.34 -11.01 -12.06
N ASP A 21 7.36 -10.36 -12.60
CA ASP A 21 8.59 -11.04 -12.96
C ASP A 21 9.28 -11.46 -11.64
N GLY A 22 9.65 -12.74 -11.51
CA GLY A 22 10.00 -13.36 -10.22
C GLY A 22 11.20 -12.75 -9.48
N ALA A 23 11.87 -11.75 -10.08
CA ALA A 23 12.93 -10.96 -9.51
C ALA A 23 12.49 -9.60 -8.92
N ASN A 24 11.35 -9.04 -9.37
CA ASN A 24 10.92 -7.68 -9.02
C ASN A 24 9.56 -7.71 -8.34
N PHE A 25 9.50 -7.34 -7.07
CA PHE A 25 8.22 -7.15 -6.39
C PHE A 25 7.46 -5.97 -7.02
N THR A 26 6.24 -6.22 -7.49
CA THR A 26 5.31 -5.16 -7.88
C THR A 26 4.88 -4.39 -6.64
N GLY A 27 5.12 -3.08 -6.62
CA GLY A 27 4.76 -2.19 -5.52
C GLY A 27 5.88 -1.26 -5.11
N THR A 28 6.36 -0.49 -6.08
CA THR A 28 7.35 0.55 -5.84
C THR A 28 6.70 1.78 -5.20
N VAL A 29 7.48 2.64 -4.55
CA VAL A 29 7.01 3.96 -4.11
C VAL A 29 6.42 4.75 -5.27
N ASP A 30 6.93 4.59 -6.49
CA ASP A 30 6.41 5.25 -7.68
C ASP A 30 4.98 4.81 -8.03
N ASP A 31 4.65 3.53 -7.80
CA ASP A 31 3.28 3.03 -7.97
C ASP A 31 2.32 3.63 -6.94
N PHE A 32 2.79 3.81 -5.70
CA PHE A 32 2.03 4.49 -4.65
C PHE A 32 1.84 5.99 -4.95
N LEU A 33 2.89 6.68 -5.40
CA LEU A 33 2.86 8.11 -5.68
C LEU A 33 1.84 8.50 -6.76
N ARG A 34 1.53 7.59 -7.70
CA ARG A 34 0.46 7.80 -8.70
C ARG A 34 -0.91 8.07 -8.07
N TYR A 35 -1.16 7.52 -6.89
CA TYR A 35 -2.44 7.58 -6.19
C TYR A 35 -2.34 8.20 -4.80
N TYR A 36 -1.27 8.95 -4.52
CA TYR A 36 -0.90 9.51 -3.20
C TYR A 36 -2.00 10.26 -2.42
N ARG A 37 -3.10 10.64 -3.08
CA ARG A 37 -4.21 11.42 -2.48
C ARG A 37 -5.52 10.64 -2.34
N VAL A 38 -5.51 9.34 -2.64
CA VAL A 38 -6.67 8.45 -2.48
C VAL A 38 -6.24 7.22 -1.68
N PRO A 39 -7.13 6.62 -0.86
CA PRO A 39 -6.80 5.39 -0.17
C PRO A 39 -6.35 4.31 -1.17
N MET A 40 -5.19 3.73 -0.90
CA MET A 40 -4.60 2.66 -1.68
C MET A 40 -4.58 1.38 -0.86
N HIS A 41 -5.14 0.31 -1.42
CA HIS A 41 -5.23 -0.98 -0.74
C HIS A 41 -4.01 -1.84 -1.00
N MET A 42 -3.66 -2.69 -0.02
CA MET A 42 -2.62 -3.71 -0.14
C MET A 42 -3.25 -5.10 0.05
N PHE A 43 -3.98 -5.57 -0.96
CA PHE A 43 -4.61 -6.90 -0.91
C PHE A 43 -3.64 -7.95 -1.47
N THR A 44 -3.38 -9.00 -0.69
CA THR A 44 -2.50 -10.12 -1.06
C THR A 44 -2.81 -11.35 -0.22
N HIS A 45 -2.49 -12.55 -0.69
CA HIS A 45 -2.50 -13.77 0.12
C HIS A 45 -1.12 -14.04 0.75
N ALA A 46 -1.11 -14.66 1.93
CA ALA A 46 0.14 -15.08 2.59
C ALA A 46 0.99 -16.04 1.72
N ALA A 47 0.34 -16.79 0.82
CA ALA A 47 0.99 -17.70 -0.12
C ALA A 47 1.99 -16.98 -1.04
N LEU A 48 1.81 -15.68 -1.31
CA LEU A 48 2.76 -14.88 -2.10
C LEU A 48 4.17 -14.94 -1.48
N PHE A 49 4.26 -14.77 -0.15
CA PHE A 49 5.53 -14.74 0.58
C PHE A 49 6.17 -16.12 0.71
N MET A 50 5.38 -17.19 0.57
CA MET A 50 5.88 -18.56 0.51
C MET A 50 6.40 -18.91 -0.89
N LYS A 51 5.75 -18.36 -1.93
CA LYS A 51 6.09 -18.61 -3.34
C LYS A 51 7.33 -17.83 -3.79
N TYR A 52 7.48 -16.59 -3.32
CA TYR A 52 8.59 -15.71 -3.71
C TYR A 52 9.37 -15.29 -2.46
N SER A 53 10.57 -15.84 -2.31
CA SER A 53 11.42 -15.63 -1.11
C SER A 53 11.77 -14.17 -0.85
N GLN A 54 11.80 -13.32 -1.89
CA GLN A 54 12.11 -11.90 -1.78
C GLN A 54 10.89 -11.01 -1.51
N ALA A 55 9.66 -11.52 -1.64
CA ALA A 55 8.46 -10.69 -1.57
C ALA A 55 8.27 -10.06 -0.18
N PHE A 56 8.63 -10.77 0.89
CA PHE A 56 8.50 -10.24 2.24
C PHE A 56 9.53 -9.14 2.53
N GLN A 57 10.77 -9.32 2.07
CA GLN A 57 11.81 -8.30 2.19
C GLN A 57 11.44 -7.05 1.39
N ALA A 58 10.95 -7.22 0.16
CA ALA A 58 10.53 -6.12 -0.69
C ALA A 58 9.34 -5.34 -0.10
N LEU A 59 8.33 -6.04 0.43
CA LEU A 59 7.22 -5.42 1.16
C LEU A 59 7.72 -4.61 2.36
N THR A 60 8.68 -5.15 3.11
CA THR A 60 9.26 -4.48 4.28
C THR A 60 9.96 -3.18 3.89
N ILE A 61 10.78 -3.20 2.82
CA ILE A 61 11.45 -2.00 2.31
C ILE A 61 10.42 -0.96 1.88
N PHE A 62 9.41 -1.37 1.09
CA PHE A 62 8.34 -0.48 0.65
C PHE A 62 7.61 0.18 1.83
N MET A 63 7.24 -0.60 2.84
CA MET A 63 6.59 -0.06 4.05
C MET A 63 7.49 0.92 4.81
N HIS A 64 8.79 0.63 4.93
CA HIS A 64 9.74 1.56 5.55
C HIS A 64 9.85 2.89 4.79
N GLU A 65 9.90 2.84 3.47
CA GLU A 65 9.95 4.05 2.62
C GLU A 65 8.67 4.88 2.76
N LEU A 66 7.50 4.24 2.80
CA LEU A 66 6.23 4.92 3.05
C LEU A 66 6.13 5.51 4.46
N LEU A 67 6.55 4.78 5.49
CA LEU A 67 6.54 5.25 6.88
C LEU A 67 7.51 6.43 7.13
N ALA A 68 8.52 6.60 6.28
CA ALA A 68 9.38 7.79 6.31
C ALA A 68 8.64 9.07 5.88
N MET A 69 7.50 8.96 5.18
CA MET A 69 6.67 10.08 4.79
C MET A 69 5.75 10.50 5.94
N LYS A 70 5.86 11.76 6.39
CA LYS A 70 5.14 12.29 7.57
C LYS A 70 3.62 12.38 7.43
N ASN A 71 3.09 12.09 6.25
CA ASN A 71 1.69 12.24 5.88
C ASN A 71 1.12 10.99 5.19
N VAL A 72 1.75 9.84 5.39
CA VAL A 72 1.24 8.53 4.99
C VAL A 72 0.89 7.73 6.24
N TRP A 73 -0.26 7.05 6.20
CA TRP A 73 -0.77 6.27 7.31
C TRP A 73 -1.13 4.86 6.83
N PHE A 74 -0.61 3.85 7.51
CA PHE A 74 -1.12 2.48 7.40
C PHE A 74 -2.25 2.33 8.41
N VAL A 75 -3.44 2.01 7.90
CA VAL A 75 -4.67 1.94 8.69
C VAL A 75 -5.53 0.78 8.23
N THR A 76 -6.42 0.34 9.11
CA THR A 76 -7.45 -0.65 8.79
C THR A 76 -8.53 -0.07 7.85
N PRO A 77 -9.27 -0.91 7.09
CA PRO A 77 -10.41 -0.44 6.30
C PRO A 77 -11.46 0.32 7.11
N SER A 78 -11.71 -0.10 8.37
CA SER A 78 -12.64 0.59 9.27
C SER A 78 -12.19 2.00 9.62
N GLN A 79 -10.88 2.20 9.85
CA GLN A 79 -10.29 3.52 10.07
C GLN A 79 -10.40 4.40 8.80
N VAL A 80 -10.21 3.83 7.60
CA VAL A 80 -10.45 4.57 6.34
C VAL A 80 -11.91 5.06 6.27
N ILE A 81 -12.88 4.18 6.57
CA ILE A 81 -14.30 4.56 6.58
C ILE A 81 -14.58 5.64 7.63
N ALA A 82 -13.99 5.54 8.82
CA ALA A 82 -14.13 6.54 9.86
C ALA A 82 -13.59 7.91 9.41
N TRP A 83 -12.42 7.95 8.78
CA TRP A 83 -11.85 9.16 8.21
C TRP A 83 -12.71 9.71 7.05
N MET A 84 -13.28 8.86 6.21
CA MET A 84 -14.18 9.30 5.14
C MET A 84 -15.48 9.93 5.66
N ARG A 85 -15.94 9.53 6.85
CA ARG A 85 -17.12 10.11 7.51
C ARG A 85 -16.83 11.44 8.19
N ASP A 86 -15.61 11.61 8.69
CA ASP A 86 -15.12 12.81 9.37
C ASP A 86 -13.69 13.10 8.90
N ALA A 87 -13.59 13.78 7.75
CA ALA A 87 -12.31 14.00 7.08
C ALA A 87 -11.44 14.96 7.88
N ARG A 88 -10.29 14.47 8.33
CA ARG A 88 -9.32 15.20 9.14
C ARG A 88 -8.03 15.46 8.38
N THR A 89 -7.41 16.60 8.68
CA THR A 89 -6.06 16.94 8.24
C THR A 89 -5.03 16.06 8.93
N ASN A 90 -3.83 15.96 8.34
CA ASN A 90 -2.73 15.18 8.93
C ASN A 90 -2.41 15.59 10.38
N SER A 91 -2.45 16.89 10.69
CA SER A 91 -2.22 17.41 12.05
C SER A 91 -3.29 16.99 13.05
N GLU A 92 -4.56 16.96 12.64
CA GLU A 92 -5.67 16.53 13.50
C GLU A 92 -5.60 15.02 13.75
N MET A 93 -5.14 14.24 12.77
CA MET A 93 -4.93 12.79 12.91
C MET A 93 -3.81 12.49 13.91
N ILE A 94 -2.70 13.23 13.84
CA ILE A 94 -1.60 13.16 14.83
C ILE A 94 -2.11 13.53 16.22
N ALA A 95 -2.83 14.66 16.34
CA ALA A 95 -3.34 15.14 17.63
C ALA A 95 -4.36 14.17 18.25
N ALA A 96 -5.13 13.47 17.42
CA ALA A 96 -6.07 12.44 17.84
C ALA A 96 -5.39 11.09 18.16
N GLY A 97 -4.07 10.97 18.00
CA GLY A 97 -3.33 9.74 18.30
C GLY A 97 -3.67 8.60 17.36
N TRP A 98 -3.96 8.87 16.09
CA TRP A 98 -4.13 7.80 15.10
C TRP A 98 -2.82 7.00 14.98
N SER A 99 -2.92 5.68 14.98
CA SER A 99 -1.82 4.77 14.72
C SER A 99 -2.34 3.53 14.00
N CYS A 100 -1.41 2.77 13.41
CA CYS A 100 -1.65 1.37 13.08
C CYS A 100 -1.76 0.53 14.35
#